data_AF-A0A892ZHP8-F1
#
_entry.id   AF-A0A892ZHP8-F1
#
_cell.length_a   1.000
_cell.length_b   1.000
_cell.length_c   1.000
_cell.angle_alpha   90.00
_cell.angle_beta   90.00
_cell.angle_gamma   90.00
#
_symmetry.space_group_name_H-M   'P 1'
#
loop_
_entity.id
_entity.type
_entity.pdbx_description
1 polymer ?
#
loop_
_entity_poly.entity_id
_entity_poly.type
_entity_poly.pdbx_seq_one_letter_code
_entity_poly.pdbx_strand_id
1 'polypeptide(L)'
;MDKSKQGYVYVLSSVNCDSIKIGGTNYPPIKRIKEINSTLPYKNLGRWQLADFRQVTDWRAVEYQLHYCFRSKLNTRQPNQKELFYLSVKEAIDALNNVDDAFIIYKPKVDRMFHDEHFCHYLKELFVFSGITHWLEYQGAWTFVLFPATEGGRYFTLNIGSHEVAFSTLEKRGNLSIHMILMDKLILEFFEVREWLKQHNGFVNDSHYQTALPRAVLVFFEGNFEIAQHFLRLEGVRRALIAYWHDALFGLKDNGKMSVYARFHNYNAVAKLNELIKE
;
A
#
# COMPACT_ATOMS: atom_id res chain seq x y z
N MET A 1 -3.39 -22.17 -11.42
CA MET A 1 -2.80 -21.80 -10.12
C MET A 1 -3.90 -21.90 -9.07
N ASP A 2 -3.73 -22.77 -8.08
CA ASP A 2 -4.75 -22.98 -7.04
C ASP A 2 -4.82 -21.73 -6.13
N LYS A 3 -5.89 -20.94 -6.28
CA LYS A 3 -6.10 -19.71 -5.48
C LYS A 3 -6.22 -19.99 -3.98
N SER A 4 -6.41 -21.24 -3.55
CA SER A 4 -6.48 -21.60 -2.14
C SER A 4 -5.14 -21.53 -1.40
N LYS A 5 -4.03 -21.57 -2.16
CA LYS A 5 -2.65 -21.54 -1.63
C LYS A 5 -2.05 -20.14 -1.57
N GLN A 6 -2.54 -19.22 -2.39
CA GLN A 6 -2.12 -17.83 -2.35
C GLN A 6 -2.50 -17.19 -1.02
N GLY A 7 -1.59 -16.40 -0.47
CA GLY A 7 -1.83 -15.73 0.80
C GLY A 7 -0.71 -14.80 1.20
N TYR A 8 -0.51 -14.70 2.50
CA TYR A 8 0.42 -13.79 3.14
C TYR A 8 1.18 -14.54 4.22
N VAL A 9 2.48 -14.26 4.30
CA VAL A 9 3.32 -14.65 5.42
C VAL A 9 3.76 -13.38 6.12
N TYR A 10 3.61 -13.33 7.43
CA TYR A 10 3.76 -12.11 8.22
C TYR A 10 4.59 -12.36 9.47
N VAL A 11 5.21 -11.28 9.94
CA VAL A 11 5.99 -11.19 11.18
C VAL A 11 5.27 -10.22 12.10
N LEU A 12 4.91 -10.66 13.31
CA LEU A 12 4.35 -9.81 14.36
C LEU A 12 5.29 -9.72 15.55
N SER A 13 5.30 -8.55 16.17
CA SER A 13 5.99 -8.29 17.44
C SER A 13 5.01 -7.78 18.49
N SER A 14 5.34 -7.96 19.76
CA SER A 14 4.62 -7.38 20.89
C SER A 14 5.64 -6.81 21.87
N VAL A 15 5.39 -5.61 22.40
CA VAL A 15 6.29 -4.96 23.38
C VAL A 15 6.37 -5.78 24.68
N ASN A 16 5.35 -6.57 24.99
CA ASN A 16 5.27 -7.37 26.21
C ASN A 16 5.65 -8.85 25.99
N CYS A 17 6.23 -9.18 24.84
CA CYS A 17 6.68 -10.53 24.53
C CYS A 17 8.08 -10.50 23.92
N ASP A 18 8.99 -11.28 24.50
CA ASP A 18 10.37 -11.47 24.01
C ASP A 18 10.44 -12.37 22.76
N SER A 19 9.29 -12.88 22.30
CA SER A 19 9.16 -13.75 21.14
C SER A 19 8.50 -13.02 19.98
N ILE A 20 8.91 -13.38 18.77
CA ILE A 20 8.31 -12.94 17.52
C ILE A 20 7.38 -14.02 17.00
N LYS A 21 6.26 -13.59 16.43
CA LYS A 21 5.29 -14.49 15.79
C LYS A 21 5.49 -14.47 14.29
N ILE A 22 5.74 -15.63 13.71
CA ILE A 22 5.80 -15.82 12.25
C ILE A 22 4.60 -16.66 11.87
N GLY A 23 3.71 -16.15 11.02
CA GLY A 23 2.50 -16.86 10.66
C GLY A 23 2.09 -16.66 9.21
N GLY A 24 1.23 -17.55 8.74
CA GLY A 24 0.62 -17.50 7.42
C GLY A 24 -0.90 -17.31 7.44
N THR A 25 -1.46 -16.78 6.36
CA THR A 25 -2.92 -16.64 6.19
C THR A 25 -3.29 -16.44 4.72
N ASN A 26 -4.51 -16.84 4.34
CA ASN A 26 -5.11 -16.56 3.03
C ASN A 26 -5.91 -15.24 2.99
N TYR A 27 -5.93 -14.46 4.07
CA TYR A 27 -6.55 -13.13 4.14
C TYR A 27 -5.47 -12.07 4.41
N PRO A 28 -5.71 -10.78 4.12
CA PRO A 28 -4.75 -9.73 4.45
C PRO A 28 -4.33 -9.79 5.94
N PRO A 29 -3.02 -9.62 6.28
CA PRO A 29 -2.51 -9.83 7.64
C PRO A 29 -3.27 -9.04 8.71
N ILE A 30 -3.80 -7.87 8.37
CA ILE A 30 -4.57 -7.01 9.28
C ILE A 30 -5.79 -7.75 9.86
N LYS A 31 -6.53 -8.50 9.04
CA LYS A 31 -7.67 -9.29 9.53
C LYS A 31 -7.19 -10.32 10.57
N ARG A 32 -6.07 -10.98 10.26
CA ARG A 32 -5.48 -12.00 11.12
C ARG A 32 -4.93 -11.42 12.43
N ILE A 33 -4.36 -10.23 12.41
CA ILE A 33 -3.84 -9.55 13.61
C ILE A 33 -4.98 -9.20 14.59
N LYS A 34 -6.15 -8.77 14.09
CA LYS A 34 -7.32 -8.52 14.95
C LYS A 34 -7.77 -9.79 15.66
N GLU A 35 -7.79 -10.93 14.96
CA GLU A 35 -8.09 -12.24 15.55
C GLU A 35 -7.05 -12.65 16.60
N ILE A 36 -5.76 -12.52 16.28
CA ILE A 36 -4.64 -12.85 17.19
C ILE A 36 -4.73 -12.04 18.48
N ASN A 37 -4.94 -10.72 18.38
CA ASN A 37 -5.07 -9.84 19.54
C ASN A 37 -6.31 -10.12 20.41
N SER A 38 -7.28 -10.87 19.89
CA SER A 38 -8.52 -11.21 20.60
C SER A 38 -8.53 -12.63 21.16
N THR A 39 -7.54 -13.47 20.82
CA THR A 39 -7.56 -14.91 21.08
C THR A 39 -6.45 -15.33 22.05
N LEU A 40 -6.74 -16.29 22.94
CA LEU A 40 -5.72 -16.90 23.80
C LEU A 40 -4.82 -17.88 23.01
N PRO A 41 -3.52 -18.02 23.36
CA PRO A 41 -2.82 -17.32 24.45
C PRO A 41 -2.31 -15.92 24.06
N TYR A 42 -2.33 -15.57 22.77
CA TYR A 42 -1.74 -14.34 22.23
C TYR A 42 -2.19 -13.05 22.91
N LYS A 43 -3.48 -12.95 23.22
CA LYS A 43 -4.06 -11.82 23.95
C LYS A 43 -3.34 -11.51 25.27
N ASN A 44 -2.84 -12.54 25.97
CA ASN A 44 -2.15 -12.38 27.25
C ASN A 44 -0.69 -11.95 27.10
N LEU A 45 -0.13 -12.03 25.89
CA LEU A 45 1.27 -11.68 25.58
C LEU A 45 1.41 -10.21 25.12
N GLY A 46 0.37 -9.40 25.32
CA GLY A 46 0.30 -8.01 24.91
C GLY A 46 -0.24 -7.81 23.49
N ARG A 47 -0.28 -6.54 23.06
CA ARG A 47 -0.78 -6.16 21.73
C ARG A 47 0.27 -6.49 20.67
N TRP A 48 -0.07 -7.46 19.82
CA TRP A 48 0.67 -7.79 18.62
C TRP A 48 0.47 -6.74 17.53
N GLN A 49 1.58 -6.35 16.91
CA GLN A 49 1.65 -5.37 15.84
C GLN A 49 2.34 -6.00 14.63
N LEU A 50 1.96 -5.58 13.43
CA LEU A 50 2.60 -6.01 12.20
C LEU A 50 3.99 -5.39 12.11
N ALA A 51 5.03 -6.24 12.10
CA ALA A 51 6.38 -5.80 11.81
C ALA A 51 6.61 -5.76 10.29
N ASP A 52 6.34 -6.87 9.59
CA ASP A 52 6.45 -6.95 8.13
C ASP A 52 5.63 -8.14 7.56
N PHE A 53 5.41 -8.18 6.24
CA PHE A 53 4.74 -9.30 5.56
C PHE A 53 5.04 -9.38 4.06
N ARG A 54 4.89 -10.56 3.46
CA ARG A 54 4.94 -10.76 1.99
C ARG A 54 3.69 -11.46 1.52
N GLN A 55 3.16 -11.01 0.38
CA GLN A 55 2.12 -11.72 -0.37
C GLN A 55 2.80 -12.76 -1.26
N VAL A 56 2.40 -14.03 -1.10
CA VAL A 56 3.05 -15.18 -1.72
C VAL A 56 2.08 -16.13 -2.41
N THR A 57 2.59 -16.91 -3.36
CA THR A 57 1.83 -17.86 -4.18
C THR A 57 1.42 -19.12 -3.40
N ASP A 58 2.23 -19.55 -2.42
CA ASP A 58 1.93 -20.64 -1.47
C ASP A 58 2.36 -20.24 -0.06
N TRP A 59 1.42 -19.70 0.74
CA TRP A 59 1.76 -19.22 2.09
C TRP A 59 2.11 -20.35 3.05
N ARG A 60 1.55 -21.56 2.85
CA ARG A 60 1.82 -22.70 3.72
C ARG A 60 3.23 -23.23 3.51
N ALA A 61 3.69 -23.29 2.27
CA ALA A 61 5.06 -23.70 1.94
C ALA A 61 6.08 -22.72 2.53
N VAL A 62 5.86 -21.42 2.34
CA VAL A 62 6.76 -20.36 2.84
C VAL A 62 6.76 -20.30 4.37
N GLU A 63 5.59 -20.34 5.02
CA GLU A 63 5.50 -20.39 6.49
C GLU A 63 6.24 -21.60 7.05
N TYR A 64 6.02 -22.78 6.48
CA TYR A 64 6.69 -24.01 6.90
C TYR A 64 8.22 -23.89 6.78
N GLN A 65 8.72 -23.33 5.67
CA GLN A 65 10.16 -23.13 5.47
C GLN A 65 10.75 -22.17 6.51
N LEU A 66 10.08 -21.06 6.81
CA LEU A 66 10.53 -20.11 7.84
C LEU A 66 10.51 -20.74 9.24
N HIS A 67 9.44 -21.46 9.58
CA HIS A 67 9.35 -22.19 10.86
C HIS A 67 10.46 -23.22 11.00
N TYR A 68 10.77 -23.94 9.90
CA TYR A 68 11.85 -24.91 9.89
C TYR A 68 13.23 -24.25 10.06
N CYS A 69 13.48 -23.13 9.37
CA CYS A 69 14.71 -22.35 9.50
C CYS A 69 14.98 -21.92 10.95
N PHE A 70 13.92 -21.53 11.66
CA PHE A 70 13.99 -21.05 13.04
C PHE A 70 13.64 -22.09 14.10
N ARG A 71 13.56 -23.37 13.76
CA ARG A 71 13.14 -24.44 14.67
C ARG A 71 13.95 -24.49 15.97
N SER A 72 15.25 -24.19 15.91
CA SER A 72 16.14 -24.17 17.08
C SER A 72 15.83 -23.02 18.05
N LYS A 73 15.11 -21.99 17.60
CA LYS A 73 14.73 -20.80 18.36
C LYS A 73 13.25 -20.82 18.76
N LEU A 74 12.55 -21.93 18.57
CA LEU A 74 11.13 -22.06 18.91
C LEU A 74 10.90 -21.81 20.42
N ASN A 75 9.91 -20.96 20.74
CA ASN A 75 9.48 -20.75 22.12
C ASN A 75 8.68 -21.95 22.61
N THR A 76 9.31 -22.78 23.44
CA THR A 76 8.70 -23.96 24.06
C THR A 76 8.00 -23.67 25.39
N ARG A 77 8.10 -22.44 25.92
CA ARG A 77 7.48 -22.03 27.18
C ARG A 77 5.98 -21.78 27.05
N GLN A 78 5.50 -21.50 25.83
CA GLN A 78 4.07 -21.31 25.54
C GLN A 78 3.48 -22.63 25.00
N PRO A 79 2.68 -23.38 25.78
CA PRO A 79 2.15 -24.66 25.35
C PRO A 79 1.31 -24.52 24.08
N ASN A 80 1.44 -25.51 23.19
CA ASN A 80 0.69 -25.62 21.93
C ASN A 80 0.90 -24.49 20.91
N GLN A 81 1.87 -23.59 21.12
CA GLN A 81 2.23 -22.57 20.13
C GLN A 81 3.48 -23.01 19.36
N LYS A 82 3.35 -23.15 18.04
CA LYS A 82 4.44 -23.58 17.14
C LYS A 82 4.97 -22.46 16.25
N GLU A 83 4.50 -21.24 16.50
CA GLU A 83 4.70 -20.09 15.63
C GLU A 83 5.32 -18.88 16.38
N LEU A 84 5.81 -19.10 17.61
CA LEU A 84 6.52 -18.13 18.43
C LEU A 84 7.99 -18.50 18.52
N PHE A 85 8.89 -17.53 18.28
CA PHE A 85 10.32 -17.76 18.19
C PHE A 85 11.11 -16.70 18.97
N TYR A 86 12.17 -17.11 19.66
CA TYR A 86 13.14 -16.22 20.32
C TYR A 86 14.11 -15.64 19.29
N LEU A 87 13.66 -14.58 18.63
CA LEU A 87 14.35 -13.89 17.55
C LEU A 87 14.18 -12.39 17.72
N SER A 88 15.13 -11.61 17.19
CA SER A 88 14.89 -10.20 16.94
C SER A 88 13.92 -10.00 15.77
N VAL A 89 13.23 -8.86 15.75
CA VAL A 89 12.40 -8.44 14.61
C VAL A 89 13.22 -8.42 13.32
N LYS A 90 14.47 -7.94 13.40
CA LYS A 90 15.38 -7.85 12.26
C LYS A 90 15.67 -9.22 11.65
N GLU A 91 16.05 -10.21 12.45
CA GLU A 91 16.32 -11.57 11.95
C GLU A 91 15.10 -12.19 11.25
N ALA A 92 13.89 -11.95 11.78
CA ALA A 92 12.66 -12.43 11.16
C ALA A 92 12.37 -11.73 9.82
N ILE A 93 12.59 -10.42 9.74
CA ILE A 93 12.45 -9.63 8.50
C ILE A 93 13.50 -10.05 7.47
N ASP A 94 14.75 -10.24 7.88
CA ASP A 94 15.84 -10.67 7.00
C ASP A 94 15.52 -12.04 6.37
N ALA A 95 14.99 -12.99 7.15
CA ALA A 95 14.53 -14.27 6.60
C ALA A 95 13.32 -14.13 5.68
N LEU A 96 12.39 -13.22 5.99
CA LEU A 96 11.25 -12.93 5.12
C LEU A 96 11.67 -12.30 3.79
N ASN A 97 12.72 -11.47 3.80
CA ASN A 97 13.35 -10.88 2.61
C ASN A 97 14.09 -11.91 1.75
N ASN A 98 14.58 -13.00 2.37
CA ASN A 98 15.29 -14.08 1.69
C ASN A 98 14.36 -15.21 1.21
N VAL A 99 13.04 -15.05 1.29
CA VAL A 99 12.09 -15.99 0.68
C VAL A 99 12.32 -16.00 -0.83
N ASP A 100 12.38 -17.20 -1.42
CA ASP A 100 12.57 -17.38 -2.86
C ASP A 100 11.56 -16.56 -3.68
N ASP A 101 12.09 -15.75 -4.58
CA ASP A 101 11.38 -14.85 -5.47
C ASP A 101 10.27 -15.54 -6.27
N ALA A 102 10.41 -16.83 -6.56
CA ALA A 102 9.39 -17.63 -7.24
C ALA A 102 8.08 -17.72 -6.43
N PHE A 103 8.14 -17.56 -5.11
CA PHE A 103 6.96 -17.50 -4.26
C PHE A 103 6.39 -16.09 -4.12
N ILE A 104 7.14 -15.03 -4.42
CA ILE A 104 6.72 -13.65 -4.18
C ILE A 104 5.82 -13.15 -5.32
N ILE A 105 4.59 -12.79 -4.98
CA ILE A 105 3.63 -12.31 -5.96
C ILE A 105 4.05 -10.95 -6.50
N TYR A 106 4.04 -10.84 -7.84
CA TYR A 106 4.38 -9.65 -8.62
C TYR A 106 5.82 -9.15 -8.49
N LYS A 107 6.77 -9.94 -7.96
CA LYS A 107 8.14 -9.48 -7.71
C LYS A 107 8.81 -8.75 -8.89
N PRO A 108 8.79 -9.25 -10.14
CA PRO A 108 9.40 -8.52 -11.26
C PRO A 108 8.78 -7.13 -11.51
N LYS A 109 7.47 -6.96 -11.29
CA LYS A 109 6.79 -5.67 -11.43
C LYS A 109 7.17 -4.72 -10.30
N VAL A 110 7.25 -5.25 -9.08
CA VAL A 110 7.65 -4.49 -7.90
C VAL A 110 9.09 -4.03 -8.06
N ASP A 111 10.02 -4.91 -8.41
CA ASP A 111 11.42 -4.58 -8.61
C ASP A 111 11.62 -3.55 -9.74
N ARG A 112 10.88 -3.70 -10.86
CA ARG A 112 10.89 -2.71 -11.96
C ARG A 112 10.56 -1.30 -11.47
N MET A 113 9.60 -1.15 -10.55
CA MET A 113 9.22 0.15 -9.99
C MET A 113 10.39 0.80 -9.25
N PHE A 114 11.19 0.03 -8.53
CA PHE A 114 12.30 0.52 -7.72
C PHE A 114 13.60 0.76 -8.52
N HIS A 115 13.68 0.31 -9.77
CA HIS A 115 14.78 0.67 -10.67
C HIS A 115 14.61 2.06 -11.31
N ASP A 116 13.39 2.59 -11.37
CA ASP A 116 13.11 3.93 -11.87
C ASP A 116 13.08 4.91 -10.69
N GLU A 117 14.17 5.64 -10.50
CA GLU A 117 14.36 6.53 -9.34
C GLU A 117 13.32 7.66 -9.30
N HIS A 118 13.05 8.30 -10.44
CA HIS A 118 12.07 9.40 -10.52
C HIS A 118 10.66 8.90 -10.21
N PHE A 119 10.28 7.75 -10.76
CA PHE A 119 8.97 7.15 -10.48
C PHE A 119 8.84 6.74 -9.01
N CYS A 120 9.86 6.08 -8.46
CA CYS A 120 9.90 5.68 -7.05
C CYS A 120 9.79 6.89 -6.12
N HIS A 121 10.57 7.95 -6.38
CA HIS A 121 10.54 9.18 -5.59
C HIS A 121 9.17 9.85 -5.65
N TYR A 122 8.55 9.93 -6.83
CA TYR A 122 7.20 10.49 -6.97
C TYR A 122 6.17 9.71 -6.16
N LEU A 123 6.21 8.38 -6.19
CA LEU A 123 5.31 7.56 -5.39
C LEU A 123 5.52 7.72 -3.89
N LYS A 124 6.78 7.82 -3.43
CA LYS A 124 7.10 8.12 -2.02
C LYS A 124 6.46 9.45 -1.61
N GLU A 125 6.67 10.51 -2.39
CA GLU A 125 6.07 11.81 -2.09
C GLU A 125 4.55 11.76 -2.12
N LEU A 126 3.94 11.16 -3.15
CA LEU A 126 2.49 11.04 -3.23
C LEU A 126 1.91 10.32 -2.00
N PHE A 127 2.54 9.22 -1.55
CA PHE A 127 2.10 8.46 -0.38
C PHE A 127 2.21 9.28 0.91
N VAL A 128 3.31 10.02 1.08
CA VAL A 128 3.55 10.86 2.27
C VAL A 128 2.63 12.09 2.27
N PHE A 129 2.56 12.82 1.16
CA PHE A 129 1.77 14.06 1.04
C PHE A 129 0.27 13.81 1.16
N SER A 130 -0.24 12.74 0.54
CA SER A 130 -1.65 12.37 0.66
C SER A 130 -2.04 11.84 2.04
N GLY A 131 -1.07 11.46 2.87
CA GLY A 131 -1.32 10.85 4.19
C GLY A 131 -1.81 9.40 4.12
N ILE A 132 -1.80 8.75 2.95
CA ILE A 132 -2.29 7.37 2.78
C ILE A 132 -1.46 6.36 3.59
N THR A 133 -0.23 6.70 3.96
CA THR A 133 0.63 5.90 4.87
C THR A 133 0.03 5.75 6.27
N HIS A 134 -0.86 6.65 6.71
CA HIS A 134 -1.60 6.49 7.96
C HIS A 134 -2.74 5.47 7.87
N TRP A 135 -3.04 5.00 6.65
CA TRP A 135 -4.14 4.10 6.36
C TRP A 135 -3.67 2.70 5.95
N LEU A 136 -2.44 2.32 6.28
CA LEU A 136 -1.90 0.98 5.98
C LEU A 136 -2.75 -0.15 6.56
N GLU A 137 -3.39 0.07 7.72
CA GLU A 137 -4.34 -0.89 8.33
C GLU A 137 -5.66 -1.04 7.54
N TYR A 138 -5.92 -0.17 6.57
CA TYR A 138 -7.12 -0.18 5.73
C TYR A 138 -6.78 -0.45 4.27
N GLN A 139 -5.61 -1.04 4.00
CA GLN A 139 -5.28 -1.60 2.68
C GLN A 139 -6.39 -2.54 2.22
N GLY A 140 -6.75 -2.41 0.94
CA GLY A 140 -7.90 -3.07 0.34
C GLY A 140 -9.20 -2.23 0.41
N ALA A 141 -9.34 -1.26 1.33
CA ALA A 141 -10.34 -0.19 1.19
C ALA A 141 -9.84 0.88 0.21
N TRP A 142 -8.54 1.13 0.22
CA TRP A 142 -7.80 1.73 -0.88
C TRP A 142 -6.90 0.68 -1.55
N THR A 143 -6.57 0.91 -2.82
CA THR A 143 -5.71 -0.01 -3.56
C THR A 143 -4.69 0.75 -4.39
N PHE A 144 -3.47 0.23 -4.38
CA PHE A 144 -2.40 0.58 -5.27
C PHE A 144 -2.16 -0.56 -6.26
N VAL A 145 -2.16 -0.24 -7.55
CA VAL A 145 -1.93 -1.20 -8.64
C VAL A 145 -0.83 -0.68 -9.55
N LEU A 146 0.21 -1.48 -9.76
CA LEU A 146 1.36 -1.19 -10.63
C LEU A 146 1.15 -1.79 -12.02
N PHE A 147 1.46 -0.98 -13.03
CA PHE A 147 1.38 -1.34 -14.44
C PHE A 147 0.06 -2.06 -14.80
N PRO A 148 -1.11 -1.46 -14.48
CA PRO A 148 -2.38 -2.06 -14.83
C PRO A 148 -2.55 -2.08 -16.35
N ALA A 149 -3.20 -3.12 -16.86
CA ALA A 149 -3.57 -3.21 -18.26
C ALA A 149 -4.79 -2.31 -18.50
N THR A 150 -4.53 -1.06 -18.89
CA THR A 150 -5.56 -0.10 -19.30
C THR A 150 -5.38 0.29 -20.75
N GLU A 151 -6.44 0.80 -21.37
CA GLU A 151 -6.30 1.57 -22.59
C GLU A 151 -5.34 2.75 -22.31
N GLY A 152 -4.39 2.98 -23.22
CA GLY A 152 -3.34 3.98 -22.98
C GLY A 152 -2.12 3.46 -22.19
N GLY A 153 -2.29 2.46 -21.32
CA GLY A 153 -1.26 2.00 -20.40
C GLY A 153 -0.97 3.01 -19.28
N ARG A 154 -0.67 2.51 -18.08
CA ARG A 154 -0.36 3.33 -16.90
C ARG A 154 0.84 2.79 -16.14
N TYR A 155 1.57 3.69 -15.48
CA TYR A 155 2.58 3.31 -14.49
C TYR A 155 1.93 2.74 -13.23
N PHE A 156 0.86 3.39 -12.76
CA PHE A 156 0.09 2.94 -11.61
C PHE A 156 -1.34 3.45 -11.62
N THR A 157 -2.16 2.93 -10.70
CA THR A 157 -3.45 3.49 -10.33
C THR A 157 -3.66 3.32 -8.82
N LEU A 158 -4.03 4.41 -8.17
CA LEU A 158 -4.53 4.43 -6.80
C LEU A 158 -6.06 4.57 -6.82
N ASN A 159 -6.73 3.78 -5.98
CA ASN A 159 -8.18 3.82 -5.81
C ASN A 159 -8.52 4.00 -4.34
N ILE A 160 -9.60 4.72 -4.05
CA ILE A 160 -10.26 4.71 -2.74
C ILE A 160 -11.70 4.24 -2.95
N GLY A 161 -12.04 3.11 -2.36
CA GLY A 161 -13.33 2.46 -2.61
C GLY A 161 -13.46 2.04 -4.06
N SER A 162 -14.46 2.57 -4.76
CA SER A 162 -14.83 2.18 -6.13
C SER A 162 -14.31 3.09 -7.23
N HIS A 163 -13.53 4.12 -6.93
CA HIS A 163 -13.06 5.07 -7.95
C HIS A 163 -11.56 5.33 -7.86
N GLU A 164 -11.00 5.72 -9.00
CA GLU A 164 -9.60 6.09 -9.15
C GLU A 164 -9.37 7.46 -8.53
N VAL A 165 -8.34 7.60 -7.71
CA VAL A 165 -7.96 8.86 -7.06
C VAL A 165 -6.60 9.37 -7.50
N ALA A 166 -5.76 8.52 -8.08
CA ALA A 166 -4.59 8.99 -8.79
C ALA A 166 -4.12 7.98 -9.83
N PHE A 167 -3.57 8.46 -10.95
CA PHE A 167 -2.80 7.64 -11.89
C PHE A 167 -1.79 8.49 -12.67
N SER A 168 -0.83 7.80 -13.28
CA SER A 168 0.02 8.36 -14.35
C SER A 168 -0.02 7.43 -15.57
N THR A 169 -0.27 7.98 -16.75
CA THR A 169 -0.20 7.22 -18.01
C THR A 169 1.25 6.94 -18.40
N LEU A 170 1.48 5.98 -19.29
CA LEU A 170 2.81 5.79 -19.88
C LEU A 170 3.14 6.93 -20.84
N GLU A 171 4.41 7.34 -20.87
CA GLU A 171 4.92 8.17 -21.96
C GLU A 171 4.83 7.41 -23.28
N LYS A 172 4.35 8.07 -24.32
CA LYS A 172 4.22 7.49 -25.66
C LYS A 172 4.86 8.42 -26.65
N ARG A 173 5.79 7.90 -27.47
CA ARG A 173 6.51 8.59 -28.57
C ARG A 173 6.00 10.01 -28.88
N GLY A 174 6.60 11.01 -28.23
CA GLY A 174 6.33 12.44 -28.45
C GLY A 174 5.34 13.09 -27.47
N ASN A 175 4.63 12.33 -26.64
CA ASN A 175 3.68 12.80 -25.63
C ASN A 175 4.18 12.50 -24.22
N LEU A 176 4.10 13.51 -23.36
CA LEU A 176 4.39 13.42 -21.93
C LEU A 176 3.37 12.53 -21.20
N SER A 177 3.70 12.12 -19.97
CA SER A 177 2.74 11.42 -19.11
C SER A 177 1.61 12.37 -18.73
N ILE A 178 0.38 11.84 -18.69
CA ILE A 178 -0.76 12.52 -18.09
C ILE A 178 -0.89 12.03 -16.66
N HIS A 179 -0.88 12.97 -15.74
CA HIS A 179 -1.14 12.76 -14.33
C HIS A 179 -2.57 13.14 -14.02
N MET A 180 -3.27 12.29 -13.28
CA MET A 180 -4.57 12.59 -12.71
C MET A 180 -4.49 12.43 -11.21
N ILE A 181 -4.99 13.43 -10.47
CA ILE A 181 -5.19 13.34 -9.03
C ILE A 181 -6.58 13.88 -8.70
N LEU A 182 -7.38 13.04 -8.04
CA LEU A 182 -8.68 13.43 -7.50
C LEU A 182 -8.46 14.03 -6.11
N MET A 183 -9.01 15.22 -5.87
CA MET A 183 -8.88 15.94 -4.61
C MET A 183 -10.11 16.81 -4.32
N ASP A 184 -10.13 17.50 -3.18
CA ASP A 184 -11.23 18.42 -2.84
C ASP A 184 -11.17 19.71 -3.67
N LYS A 185 -12.33 20.25 -4.02
CA LYS A 185 -12.52 21.53 -4.73
C LYS A 185 -11.83 22.72 -4.06
N LEU A 186 -11.41 22.62 -2.79
CA LEU A 186 -10.51 23.58 -2.14
C LEU A 186 -9.31 23.93 -3.02
N ILE A 187 -8.83 23.00 -3.86
CA ILE A 187 -7.71 23.27 -4.76
C ILE A 187 -7.96 24.46 -5.69
N LEU A 188 -9.23 24.72 -6.02
CA LEU A 188 -9.61 25.83 -6.88
C LEU A 188 -9.38 27.18 -6.20
N GLU A 189 -9.22 27.26 -4.88
CA GLU A 189 -9.01 28.53 -4.16
C GLU A 189 -7.56 29.06 -4.33
N PHE A 190 -6.64 28.23 -4.83
CA PHE A 190 -5.21 28.56 -4.93
C PHE A 190 -4.87 29.06 -6.35
N PHE A 191 -4.63 30.36 -6.48
CA PHE A 191 -4.31 30.99 -7.77
C PHE A 191 -3.05 30.41 -8.42
N GLU A 192 -1.99 30.18 -7.62
CA GLU A 192 -0.73 29.60 -8.10
C GLU A 192 -0.94 28.24 -8.77
N VAL A 193 -1.80 27.39 -8.19
CA VAL A 193 -2.13 26.08 -8.77
C VAL A 193 -2.80 26.24 -10.14
N ARG A 194 -3.71 27.20 -10.29
CA ARG A 194 -4.39 27.44 -11.57
C ARG A 194 -3.41 27.91 -12.66
N GLU A 195 -2.50 28.81 -12.32
CA GLU A 195 -1.48 29.28 -13.25
C GLU A 195 -0.48 28.17 -13.60
N TRP A 196 -0.07 27.39 -12.60
CA TRP A 196 0.81 26.25 -12.81
C TRP A 196 0.18 25.21 -13.74
N LEU A 197 -1.10 24.88 -13.56
CA LEU A 197 -1.81 23.93 -14.44
C LEU A 197 -1.82 24.42 -15.88
N LYS A 198 -2.11 25.70 -16.14
CA LYS A 198 -2.07 26.27 -17.50
C LYS A 198 -0.73 26.08 -18.19
N GLN A 199 0.37 26.20 -17.44
CA GLN A 199 1.73 26.03 -17.96
C GLN A 199 2.07 24.57 -18.31
N HIS A 200 1.31 23.61 -17.77
CA HIS A 200 1.56 22.17 -17.91
C HIS A 200 0.39 21.45 -18.59
N ASN A 201 -0.30 22.14 -19.53
CA ASN A 201 -1.47 21.62 -20.25
C ASN A 201 -2.55 21.01 -19.33
N GLY A 202 -2.65 21.53 -18.11
CA GLY A 202 -3.48 21.01 -17.06
C GLY A 202 -4.84 21.67 -17.00
N PHE A 203 -5.79 20.95 -16.42
CA PHE A 203 -7.17 21.38 -16.25
C PHE A 203 -7.81 20.70 -15.04
N VAL A 204 -8.93 21.25 -14.59
CA VAL A 204 -9.72 20.69 -13.50
C VAL A 204 -11.12 20.40 -14.00
N ASN A 205 -11.59 19.18 -13.78
CA ASN A 205 -12.96 18.76 -14.08
C ASN A 205 -13.71 18.40 -12.79
N ASP A 206 -15.02 18.58 -12.79
CA ASP A 206 -15.86 17.95 -11.79
C ASP A 206 -15.71 16.42 -11.86
N SER A 207 -15.75 15.76 -10.70
CA SER A 207 -15.70 14.31 -10.66
C SER A 207 -16.95 13.71 -11.32
N HIS A 208 -16.73 12.80 -12.27
CA HIS A 208 -17.80 12.02 -12.90
C HIS A 208 -18.12 10.74 -12.13
N TYR A 209 -17.39 10.43 -11.06
CA TYR A 209 -17.62 9.24 -10.25
C TYR A 209 -18.86 9.42 -9.37
N GLN A 210 -19.89 8.59 -9.60
CA GLN A 210 -21.12 8.59 -8.79
C GLN A 210 -20.86 8.36 -7.29
N THR A 211 -19.77 7.68 -6.96
CA THR A 211 -19.38 7.36 -5.58
C THR A 211 -18.43 8.37 -4.95
N ALA A 212 -18.03 9.41 -5.68
CA ALA A 212 -17.16 10.44 -5.14
C ALA A 212 -17.91 11.36 -4.18
N LEU A 213 -17.19 11.96 -3.23
CA LEU A 213 -17.79 12.93 -2.31
C LEU A 213 -18.24 14.20 -3.09
N PRO A 214 -19.24 14.97 -2.60
CA PRO A 214 -19.82 16.11 -3.33
C PRO A 214 -18.86 17.26 -3.69
N ARG A 215 -17.64 17.24 -3.16
CA ARG A 215 -16.59 18.26 -3.38
C ARG A 215 -15.43 17.74 -4.23
N ALA A 216 -15.57 16.57 -4.85
CA ALA A 216 -14.52 15.94 -5.64
C ALA A 216 -14.28 16.68 -6.96
N VAL A 217 -13.01 16.99 -7.22
CA VAL A 217 -12.54 17.44 -8.53
C VAL A 217 -11.38 16.58 -9.00
N LEU A 218 -11.28 16.40 -10.31
CA LEU A 218 -10.19 15.70 -10.99
C LEU A 218 -9.23 16.73 -11.55
N VAL A 219 -7.99 16.74 -11.06
CA VAL A 219 -6.93 17.59 -11.57
C VAL A 219 -6.08 16.77 -12.54
N PHE A 220 -5.95 17.27 -13.77
CA PHE A 220 -5.14 16.67 -14.83
C PHE A 220 -4.01 17.63 -15.21
N PHE A 221 -2.84 17.09 -15.54
CA PHE A 221 -1.72 17.84 -16.12
C PHE A 221 -0.75 16.90 -16.84
N GLU A 222 0.05 17.47 -17.73
CA GLU A 222 1.10 16.77 -18.47
C GLU A 222 2.47 17.03 -17.84
N GLY A 223 3.33 16.01 -17.81
CA GLY A 223 4.67 16.14 -17.26
C GLY A 223 5.43 14.84 -17.16
N ASN A 224 6.69 14.95 -16.74
CA ASN A 224 7.45 13.83 -16.19
C ASN A 224 7.17 13.73 -14.67
N PHE A 225 7.77 12.74 -14.00
CA PHE A 225 7.57 12.57 -12.55
C PHE A 225 8.12 13.73 -11.70
N GLU A 226 9.12 14.47 -12.17
CA GLU A 226 9.65 15.64 -11.47
C GLU A 226 8.66 16.81 -11.48
N ILE A 227 8.01 17.04 -12.63
CA ILE A 227 6.91 17.99 -12.78
C ILE A 227 5.76 17.60 -11.84
N ALA A 228 5.42 16.31 -11.77
CA ALA A 228 4.37 15.82 -10.87
C ALA A 228 4.74 15.99 -9.38
N GLN A 229 6.01 15.83 -9.02
CA GLN A 229 6.49 16.13 -7.66
C GLN A 229 6.38 17.62 -7.34
N HIS A 230 6.73 18.49 -8.29
CA HIS A 230 6.59 19.93 -8.13
C HIS A 230 5.12 20.31 -7.86
N PHE A 231 4.17 19.71 -8.61
CA PHE A 231 2.74 19.90 -8.36
C PHE A 231 2.36 19.56 -6.91
N LEU A 232 2.81 18.44 -6.36
CA LEU A 232 2.48 18.03 -4.98
C LEU A 232 2.93 19.03 -3.91
N ARG A 233 3.94 19.85 -4.23
CA ARG A 233 4.53 20.84 -3.32
C ARG A 233 3.91 22.24 -3.43
N LEU A 234 3.04 22.49 -4.42
CA LEU A 234 2.34 23.76 -4.54
C LEU A 234 1.44 24.02 -3.33
N GLU A 235 1.26 25.30 -2.99
CA GLU A 235 0.40 25.69 -1.88
C GLU A 235 -1.03 25.17 -2.11
N GLY A 236 -1.62 24.59 -1.06
CA GLY A 236 -2.99 24.09 -1.10
C GLY A 236 -3.18 22.67 -1.61
N VAL A 237 -2.25 22.12 -2.40
CA VAL A 237 -2.36 20.75 -2.95
C VAL A 237 -2.46 19.71 -1.86
N ARG A 238 -1.56 19.75 -0.87
CA ARG A 238 -1.61 18.83 0.28
C ARG A 238 -2.93 18.93 1.05
N ARG A 239 -3.44 20.15 1.24
CA ARG A 239 -4.69 20.40 1.98
C ARG A 239 -5.89 19.81 1.25
N ALA A 240 -5.99 20.03 -0.07
CA ALA A 240 -7.06 19.49 -0.90
C ALA A 240 -7.02 17.96 -1.00
N LEU A 241 -5.80 17.38 -1.09
CA LEU A 241 -5.58 15.94 -1.07
C LEU A 241 -6.07 15.31 0.23
N ILE A 242 -5.56 15.78 1.37
CA ILE A 242 -5.91 15.23 2.70
C ILE A 242 -7.41 15.36 2.94
N ALA A 243 -8.00 16.53 2.63
CA ALA A 243 -9.43 16.79 2.84
C ALA A 243 -10.29 15.72 2.14
N TYR A 244 -10.00 15.40 0.88
CA TYR A 244 -10.77 14.38 0.17
C TYR A 244 -10.41 12.95 0.60
N TRP A 245 -9.12 12.60 0.56
CA TRP A 245 -8.68 11.21 0.69
C TRP A 245 -9.00 10.66 2.07
N HIS A 246 -8.77 11.45 3.12
CA HIS A 246 -9.06 11.01 4.48
C HIS A 246 -10.56 10.90 4.73
N ASP A 247 -11.38 11.87 4.27
CA ASP A 247 -12.84 11.82 4.47
C ASP A 247 -13.44 10.59 3.76
N ALA A 248 -13.01 10.34 2.51
CA ALA A 248 -13.42 9.14 1.78
C ALA A 248 -12.99 7.84 2.51
N LEU A 249 -11.79 7.80 3.08
CA LEU A 249 -11.28 6.66 3.83
C LEU A 249 -11.98 6.45 5.18
N PHE A 250 -12.32 7.52 5.90
CA PHE A 250 -13.15 7.44 7.10
C PHE A 250 -14.52 6.85 6.76
N GLY A 251 -15.16 7.36 5.70
CA GLY A 251 -16.43 6.82 5.21
C GLY A 251 -16.36 5.33 4.90
N LEU A 252 -15.29 4.84 4.27
CA LEU A 252 -15.12 3.40 4.02
C LEU A 252 -14.89 2.61 5.32
N LYS A 253 -14.03 3.11 6.20
CA LYS A 253 -13.73 2.50 7.49
C LYS A 253 -14.97 2.33 8.35
N ASP A 254 -15.75 3.39 8.52
CA ASP A 254 -16.91 3.42 9.43
C ASP A 254 -18.02 2.50 8.93
N ASN A 255 -18.11 2.31 7.61
CA ASN A 255 -19.05 1.39 6.97
C ASN A 255 -18.48 -0.03 6.73
N GLY A 256 -17.24 -0.31 7.14
CA GLY A 256 -16.58 -1.60 6.91
C GLY A 256 -16.47 -1.98 5.42
N LYS A 257 -16.41 -0.99 4.51
CA LYS A 257 -16.40 -1.20 3.06
C LYS A 257 -14.99 -1.39 2.52
N MET A 258 -14.86 -2.27 1.54
CA MET A 258 -13.63 -2.52 0.80
C MET A 258 -13.74 -1.99 -0.64
N SER A 259 -12.60 -1.75 -1.27
CA SER A 259 -12.52 -1.42 -2.68
C SER A 259 -12.96 -2.61 -3.55
N VAL A 260 -13.70 -2.32 -4.62
CA VAL A 260 -14.00 -3.31 -5.67
C VAL A 260 -12.74 -3.79 -6.39
N TYR A 261 -11.64 -3.03 -6.28
CA TYR A 261 -10.34 -3.34 -6.84
C TYR A 261 -9.40 -4.05 -5.85
N ALA A 262 -9.86 -4.41 -4.64
CA ALA A 262 -9.01 -5.00 -3.58
C ALA A 262 -8.20 -6.22 -4.03
N ARG A 263 -8.76 -7.03 -4.94
CA ARG A 263 -8.10 -8.22 -5.51
C ARG A 263 -6.88 -7.91 -6.39
N PHE A 264 -6.76 -6.69 -6.90
CA PHE A 264 -5.65 -6.26 -7.77
C PHE A 264 -4.55 -5.53 -6.99
N HIS A 265 -4.73 -5.34 -5.68
CA HIS A 265 -3.82 -4.55 -4.87
C HIS A 265 -2.42 -5.18 -4.79
N ASN A 266 -1.39 -4.39 -5.11
CA ASN A 266 0.01 -4.78 -4.99
C ASN A 266 0.53 -4.55 -3.57
N TYR A 267 0.19 -5.45 -2.65
CA TYR A 267 0.63 -5.38 -1.25
C TYR A 267 2.16 -5.33 -1.08
N ASN A 268 2.90 -6.14 -1.85
CA ASN A 268 4.36 -6.16 -1.79
C ASN A 268 4.98 -4.80 -2.21
N ALA A 269 4.36 -4.09 -3.15
CA ALA A 269 4.82 -2.76 -3.55
C ALA A 269 4.61 -1.73 -2.44
N VAL A 270 3.44 -1.77 -1.77
CA VAL A 270 3.17 -0.91 -0.63
C VAL A 270 4.14 -1.20 0.53
N ALA A 271 4.39 -2.48 0.82
CA ALA A 271 5.32 -2.87 1.88
C ALA A 271 6.72 -2.29 1.61
N LYS A 272 7.22 -2.45 0.38
CA LYS A 272 8.55 -1.93 0.00
C LYS A 272 8.61 -0.40 -0.05
N LEU A 273 7.56 0.28 -0.54
CA LEU A 273 7.47 1.75 -0.47
C LEU A 273 7.52 2.25 0.97
N ASN A 274 6.79 1.60 1.87
CA ASN A 274 6.75 1.97 3.29
C ASN A 274 8.07 1.74 4.01
N GLU A 275 8.86 0.73 3.60
CA GLU A 275 10.23 0.55 4.06
C GLU A 275 11.10 1.76 3.67
N LEU A 276 11.10 2.13 2.38
CA LEU A 276 11.89 3.26 1.87
C LEU A 276 11.45 4.65 2.40
N ILE A 277 10.23 4.77 2.92
CA ILE A 277 9.74 6.03 3.54
C ILE A 277 10.24 6.16 4.98
N LYS A 278 10.57 5.05 5.64
CA LYS A 278 11.05 5.03 7.03
C LYS A 278 12.58 5.15 7.15
N GLU A 279 13.29 4.79 6.09
CA GLU A 279 14.73 5.06 5.92
C GLU A 279 15.02 6.55 5.71
#